data_AF-A0A9P3PPC3-F1
#
_entry.id   AF-A0A9P3PPC3-F1
#
_cell.length_a   1.000
_cell.length_b   1.000
_cell.length_c   1.000
_cell.angle_alpha   90.00
_cell.angle_beta   90.00
_cell.angle_gamma   90.00
#
_symmetry.space_group_name_H-M   'P 1'
#
loop_
_entity.id
_entity.type
_entity.pdbx_description
1 polymer ?
#
loop_
_entity_poly.entity_id
_entity_poly.type
_entity_poly.pdbx_seq_one_letter_code
_entity_poly.pdbx_strand_id
1 'polypeptide(L)'
;MSAGVYGTLNPDHEKYQSVLKQFNDSWRHPTNVKLRPSRVVRILGITCPWTVREAYVKYKAALETRGKFSTRGMDAGNERRRWHGTICRGCKFLNDNLADRGNCDDDVSKCIICSIINTGFRKPQPTTPSNQRFGFGVYLSATSSKSDDYTGDRINNMAHAAQGRKLLILCKVAVGRGCKLNGPSMYLVNAPQGFDSVIGDPAVYQDLRYDEIVMYNKAGYCPHTWSSTNDRSNTACPRGLYSWYAACIPEGHKNSYTGCIQVSSENLIAFSRFMSTAGPERGAAKVADETSESCQVQSTNFLALNPG
;
A
#
# COMPACT_ATOMS: atom_id res chain seq x y z
N MET A 1 0.12 -7.04 -26.39
CA MET A 1 1.13 -6.80 -25.32
C MET A 1 1.23 -8.08 -24.50
N SER A 2 2.36 -8.36 -23.83
CA SER A 2 2.42 -9.48 -22.89
C SER A 2 1.56 -9.22 -21.65
N ALA A 3 0.90 -10.26 -21.13
CA ALA A 3 0.18 -10.19 -19.86
C ALA A 3 1.15 -10.21 -18.66
N GLY A 4 0.70 -9.72 -17.52
CA GLY A 4 1.40 -9.89 -16.25
C GLY A 4 1.15 -11.30 -15.70
N VAL A 5 2.22 -12.01 -15.36
CA VAL A 5 2.18 -13.39 -14.87
C VAL A 5 2.25 -13.44 -13.35
N TYR A 6 1.94 -14.57 -12.73
CA TYR A 6 2.08 -14.80 -11.30
C TYR A 6 2.56 -16.21 -10.99
N GLY A 7 3.14 -16.38 -9.79
CA GLY A 7 3.31 -17.67 -9.14
C GLY A 7 3.14 -17.59 -7.63
N THR A 8 2.57 -18.63 -7.01
CA THR A 8 2.61 -18.83 -5.55
C THR A 8 4.07 -18.91 -5.09
N LEU A 9 4.42 -18.25 -4.00
CA LEU A 9 5.73 -18.41 -3.37
C LEU A 9 5.63 -19.41 -2.22
N ASN A 10 6.58 -20.34 -2.15
CA ASN A 10 6.70 -21.30 -1.04
C ASN A 10 6.82 -20.54 0.31
N PRO A 11 6.03 -20.89 1.34
CA PRO A 11 6.18 -20.40 2.71
C PRO A 11 7.62 -20.37 3.25
N ASP A 12 8.44 -21.35 2.90
CA ASP A 12 9.82 -21.47 3.40
C ASP A 12 10.81 -20.54 2.68
N HIS A 13 10.41 -19.90 1.58
CA HIS A 13 11.28 -18.99 0.84
C HIS A 13 11.47 -17.67 1.61
N GLU A 14 12.73 -17.24 1.80
CA GLU A 14 13.13 -15.95 2.42
C GLU A 14 12.20 -14.76 2.11
N LYS A 15 11.68 -14.67 0.88
CA LYS A 15 10.91 -13.53 0.38
C LYS A 15 9.45 -13.60 0.87
N TYR A 16 8.89 -14.82 1.00
CA TYR A 16 7.62 -15.05 1.71
C TYR A 16 7.73 -14.57 3.15
N GLN A 17 8.77 -15.00 3.86
CA GLN A 17 9.01 -14.62 5.26
C GLN A 17 9.24 -13.11 5.41
N SER A 18 10.04 -12.50 4.52
CA SER A 18 10.25 -11.05 4.44
C SER A 18 8.94 -10.25 4.45
N VAL A 19 7.90 -10.74 3.76
CA VAL A 19 6.65 -9.98 3.58
C VAL A 19 5.50 -10.44 4.46
N LEU A 20 5.47 -11.70 4.90
CA LEU A 20 4.65 -12.07 6.06
C LEU A 20 5.08 -11.22 7.27
N LYS A 21 6.39 -11.05 7.48
CA LYS A 21 6.96 -10.13 8.49
C LYS A 21 6.56 -8.68 8.22
N GLN A 22 6.82 -8.12 7.03
CA GLN A 22 6.45 -6.73 6.73
C GLN A 22 4.94 -6.47 6.86
N PHE A 23 4.09 -7.45 6.56
CA PHE A 23 2.63 -7.34 6.70
C PHE A 23 2.21 -7.28 8.16
N ASN A 24 2.75 -8.17 9.00
CA ASN A 24 2.45 -8.27 10.42
C ASN A 24 3.00 -7.06 11.20
N ASP A 25 4.26 -6.69 10.96
CA ASP A 25 4.96 -5.58 11.61
C ASP A 25 4.29 -4.22 11.31
N SER A 26 3.67 -4.08 10.14
CA SER A 26 2.96 -2.86 9.75
C SER A 26 1.44 -2.94 9.88
N TRP A 27 0.91 -3.98 10.51
CA TRP A 27 -0.48 -4.00 10.98
C TRP A 27 -0.59 -3.23 12.31
N ARG A 28 -0.75 -1.91 12.19
CA ARG A 28 -0.69 -0.93 13.30
C ARG A 28 -2.06 -0.51 13.85
N HIS A 29 -3.16 -0.92 13.22
CA HIS A 29 -4.49 -0.67 13.79
C HIS A 29 -4.64 -1.40 15.14
N PRO A 30 -5.09 -0.72 16.22
CA PRO A 30 -5.45 -1.36 17.48
C PRO A 30 -6.52 -2.44 17.30
N THR A 31 -6.43 -3.53 18.05
CA THR A 31 -7.32 -4.70 17.90
C THR A 31 -8.79 -4.40 18.16
N ASN A 32 -9.09 -3.46 19.05
CA ASN A 32 -10.44 -2.96 19.33
C ASN A 32 -11.00 -2.04 18.23
N VAL A 33 -10.14 -1.50 17.35
CA VAL A 33 -10.55 -0.70 16.17
C VAL A 33 -10.64 -1.60 14.94
N LYS A 34 -9.69 -2.51 14.76
CA LYS A 34 -9.62 -3.41 13.60
C LYS A 34 -8.87 -4.69 13.95
N LEU A 35 -9.59 -5.82 13.95
CA LEU A 35 -8.98 -7.13 14.14
C LEU A 35 -7.90 -7.40 13.09
N ARG A 36 -6.74 -7.90 13.52
CA ARG A 36 -5.73 -8.45 12.62
C ARG A 36 -6.27 -9.75 11.98
N PRO A 37 -5.93 -10.03 10.71
CA PRO A 37 -6.26 -11.32 10.08
C PRO A 37 -5.83 -12.52 10.90
N SER A 38 -6.65 -13.57 10.90
CA SER A 38 -6.34 -14.84 11.57
C SER A 38 -5.17 -15.58 10.91
N ARG A 39 -4.99 -15.43 9.60
CA ARG A 39 -3.81 -15.88 8.83
C ARG A 39 -3.67 -15.15 7.51
N VAL A 40 -2.49 -15.26 6.90
CA VAL A 40 -2.29 -15.02 5.46
C VAL A 40 -2.50 -16.35 4.73
N VAL A 41 -3.48 -16.41 3.82
CA VAL A 41 -3.90 -17.65 3.13
C VAL A 41 -2.90 -18.09 2.07
N ARG A 42 -2.41 -17.14 1.25
CA ARG A 42 -1.38 -17.35 0.24
C ARG A 42 -0.67 -16.04 -0.07
N ILE A 43 0.37 -16.12 -0.91
CA ILE A 43 1.27 -15.03 -1.26
C ILE A 43 1.71 -15.25 -2.71
N LEU A 44 1.60 -14.23 -3.57
CA LEU A 44 1.77 -14.35 -5.03
C LEU A 44 2.86 -13.42 -5.58
N GLY A 45 3.95 -14.02 -6.07
CA GLY A 45 4.99 -13.35 -6.84
C GLY A 45 4.53 -13.08 -8.26
N ILE A 46 3.95 -11.89 -8.48
CA ILE A 46 3.61 -11.38 -9.82
C ILE A 46 4.88 -11.12 -10.67
N THR A 47 4.73 -10.91 -11.97
CA THR A 47 5.70 -10.23 -12.85
C THR A 47 4.95 -9.43 -13.90
N CYS A 48 4.99 -8.11 -13.80
CA CYS A 48 4.34 -7.20 -14.72
C CYS A 48 4.97 -7.22 -16.13
N PRO A 49 4.23 -6.80 -17.17
CA PRO A 49 4.73 -6.67 -18.53
C PRO A 49 5.98 -5.80 -18.61
N TRP A 50 6.80 -6.04 -19.64
CA TRP A 50 8.07 -5.33 -19.84
C TRP A 50 7.90 -3.81 -19.83
N THR A 51 6.88 -3.28 -20.52
CA THR A 51 6.60 -1.84 -20.62
C THR A 51 6.38 -1.16 -19.26
N VAL A 52 5.72 -1.83 -18.32
CA VAL A 52 5.49 -1.32 -16.95
C VAL A 52 6.79 -1.34 -16.14
N ARG A 53 7.59 -2.41 -16.26
CA ARG A 53 8.91 -2.51 -15.63
C ARG A 53 9.90 -1.48 -16.17
N GLU A 54 9.98 -1.32 -17.48
CA GLU A 54 10.91 -0.44 -18.16
C GLU A 54 10.64 1.03 -17.83
N ALA A 55 9.36 1.45 -17.83
CA ALA A 55 8.97 2.78 -17.41
C ALA A 55 9.41 3.07 -15.96
N TYR A 56 9.18 2.11 -15.05
CA TYR A 56 9.60 2.23 -13.65
C TYR A 56 11.13 2.32 -13.49
N VAL A 57 11.89 1.46 -14.17
CA VAL A 57 13.37 1.48 -14.13
C VAL A 57 13.91 2.81 -14.68
N LYS A 58 13.38 3.30 -15.81
CA LYS A 58 13.76 4.59 -16.40
C LYS A 58 13.45 5.77 -15.47
N TYR A 59 12.28 5.79 -14.83
CA TYR A 59 11.92 6.83 -13.87
C TYR A 59 12.78 6.78 -12.60
N LYS A 60 13.06 5.58 -12.05
CA LYS A 60 13.94 5.40 -10.89
C LYS A 60 15.39 5.81 -11.19
N ALA A 61 15.91 5.50 -12.38
CA ALA A 61 17.21 5.97 -12.81
C ALA A 61 17.25 7.51 -12.95
N ALA A 62 16.23 8.10 -13.60
CA ALA A 62 16.14 9.56 -13.73
C ALA A 62 15.99 10.28 -12.38
N LEU A 63 15.36 9.64 -11.38
CA LEU A 63 15.32 10.10 -9.99
C LEU A 63 16.72 10.07 -9.37
N GLU A 64 17.43 8.95 -9.49
CA GLU A 64 18.76 8.81 -8.90
C GLU A 64 19.76 9.81 -9.48
N THR A 65 19.75 10.05 -10.79
CA THR A 65 20.61 11.05 -11.44
C THR A 65 20.41 12.47 -10.87
N ARG A 66 19.17 12.86 -10.49
CA ARG A 66 18.88 14.19 -9.93
C ARG A 66 19.02 14.29 -8.42
N GLY A 67 18.65 13.24 -7.67
CA GLY A 67 18.60 13.26 -6.21
C GLY A 67 19.78 12.60 -5.49
N LYS A 68 20.59 11.81 -6.21
CA LYS A 68 21.80 11.11 -5.70
C LYS A 68 21.55 10.36 -4.38
N PHE A 69 20.45 9.61 -4.30
CA PHE A 69 19.99 9.00 -3.05
C PHE A 69 20.96 7.91 -2.56
N SER A 70 21.61 7.19 -3.47
CA SER A 70 22.63 6.19 -3.13
C SER A 70 23.85 6.80 -2.43
N THR A 71 24.28 8.00 -2.84
CA THR A 71 25.41 8.70 -2.19
C THR A 71 25.04 9.26 -0.81
N ARG A 72 23.78 9.11 -0.38
CA ARG A 72 23.23 9.50 0.92
C ARG A 72 22.87 8.28 1.78
N GLY A 73 23.29 7.08 1.38
CA GLY A 73 23.00 5.83 2.11
C GLY A 73 21.59 5.28 1.93
N MET A 74 20.86 5.72 0.89
CA MET A 74 19.50 5.26 0.60
C MET A 74 19.45 4.31 -0.61
N ASP A 75 18.35 3.57 -0.77
CA ASP A 75 18.08 2.87 -2.02
C ASP A 75 17.94 3.85 -3.20
N ALA A 76 18.53 3.51 -4.35
CA ALA A 76 18.56 4.35 -5.55
C ALA A 76 17.17 4.84 -5.98
N GLY A 77 17.01 6.15 -6.15
CA GLY A 77 15.74 6.82 -6.42
C GLY A 77 14.82 6.97 -5.19
N ASN A 78 15.35 6.81 -3.97
CA ASN A 78 14.60 6.68 -2.72
C ASN A 78 13.52 5.58 -2.86
N GLU A 79 13.97 4.37 -3.21
CA GLU A 79 13.07 3.24 -3.45
C GLU A 79 12.54 2.67 -2.13
N ARG A 80 11.21 2.66 -1.95
CA ARG A 80 10.56 2.15 -0.72
C ARG A 80 9.50 1.12 -1.04
N ARG A 81 9.30 0.16 -0.13
CA ARG A 81 8.18 -0.81 -0.19
C ARG A 81 6.95 -0.21 0.51
N ARG A 82 5.82 -0.13 -0.17
CA ARG A 82 4.57 0.46 0.35
C ARG A 82 3.36 -0.37 -0.08
N TRP A 83 2.46 -0.63 0.86
CA TRP A 83 1.19 -1.30 0.64
C TRP A 83 0.20 -0.41 -0.11
N HIS A 84 -0.64 -1.04 -0.94
CA HIS A 84 -1.80 -0.44 -1.55
C HIS A 84 -2.98 -1.41 -1.46
N GLY A 85 -4.16 -0.89 -1.13
CA GLY A 85 -5.44 -1.59 -1.19
C GLY A 85 -6.40 -0.84 -2.10
N THR A 86 -7.21 -1.59 -2.83
CA THR A 86 -8.25 -1.08 -3.73
C THR A 86 -9.34 -2.13 -3.88
N ILE A 87 -10.52 -1.72 -4.35
CA ILE A 87 -11.70 -2.57 -4.52
C ILE A 87 -11.34 -3.81 -5.36
N CYS A 88 -11.54 -4.98 -4.77
CA CYS A 88 -11.17 -6.28 -5.36
C CYS A 88 -12.40 -7.18 -5.52
N ARG A 89 -13.35 -6.79 -6.37
CA ARG A 89 -14.51 -7.62 -6.74
C ARG A 89 -14.11 -8.65 -7.80
N GLY A 90 -14.55 -9.91 -7.65
CA GLY A 90 -14.47 -10.95 -8.68
C GLY A 90 -13.06 -11.40 -9.12
N CYS A 91 -11.99 -10.97 -8.44
CA CYS A 91 -10.62 -11.34 -8.82
C CYS A 91 -10.33 -12.82 -8.49
N LYS A 92 -9.83 -13.59 -9.47
CA LYS A 92 -9.49 -15.01 -9.26
C LYS A 92 -8.46 -15.25 -8.14
N PHE A 93 -7.65 -14.26 -7.77
CA PHE A 93 -6.70 -14.36 -6.66
C PHE A 93 -7.35 -14.53 -5.28
N LEU A 94 -8.66 -14.33 -5.16
CA LEU A 94 -9.44 -14.61 -3.94
C LEU A 94 -9.91 -16.09 -3.87
N ASN A 95 -9.91 -16.81 -5.00
CA ASN A 95 -10.40 -18.19 -5.09
C ASN A 95 -9.46 -19.17 -4.35
N ASP A 96 -10.01 -20.25 -3.79
CA ASP A 96 -9.22 -21.31 -3.19
C ASP A 96 -8.40 -22.10 -4.21
N ASN A 97 -9.04 -22.47 -5.33
CA ASN A 97 -8.43 -23.32 -6.35
C ASN A 97 -7.65 -22.51 -7.39
N LEU A 98 -6.99 -21.42 -6.96
CA LEU A 98 -6.04 -20.68 -7.77
C LEU A 98 -4.80 -21.56 -7.99
N ALA A 99 -4.48 -21.83 -9.26
CA ALA A 99 -3.30 -22.59 -9.67
C ALA A 99 -1.99 -21.92 -9.22
N ASP A 100 -0.92 -22.70 -9.04
CA ASP A 100 0.33 -22.17 -8.52
C ASP A 100 1.08 -21.22 -9.45
N ARG A 101 0.73 -21.18 -10.75
CA ARG A 101 1.26 -20.22 -11.74
C ARG A 101 0.20 -19.90 -12.78
N GLY A 102 0.31 -18.73 -13.40
CA GLY A 102 -0.49 -18.38 -14.57
C GLY A 102 -0.41 -16.90 -14.94
N ASN A 103 -1.36 -16.44 -15.74
CA ASN A 103 -1.52 -15.04 -16.12
C ASN A 103 -2.58 -14.35 -15.23
N CYS A 104 -2.48 -13.03 -15.08
CA CYS A 104 -3.64 -12.22 -14.67
C CYS A 104 -4.77 -12.37 -15.70
N ASP A 105 -5.99 -11.97 -15.33
CA ASP A 105 -7.11 -12.03 -16.27
C ASP A 105 -6.88 -11.10 -17.47
N ASP A 106 -7.08 -11.62 -18.67
CA ASP A 106 -6.90 -10.86 -19.92
C ASP A 106 -7.96 -9.74 -20.02
N ASP A 107 -9.14 -9.96 -19.44
CA ASP A 107 -10.14 -8.91 -19.22
C ASP A 107 -9.77 -7.98 -18.06
N VAL A 108 -8.82 -7.09 -18.36
CA VAL A 108 -8.36 -5.99 -17.50
C VAL A 108 -9.44 -4.94 -17.20
N SER A 109 -10.65 -5.04 -17.74
CA SER A 109 -11.77 -4.15 -17.40
C SER A 109 -12.53 -4.60 -16.16
N LYS A 110 -12.66 -5.93 -15.96
CA LYS A 110 -13.46 -6.52 -14.86
C LYS A 110 -12.75 -6.52 -13.51
N CYS A 111 -11.41 -6.49 -13.47
CA CYS A 111 -10.65 -6.59 -12.23
C CYS A 111 -9.57 -5.49 -12.13
N ILE A 112 -9.71 -4.60 -11.14
CA ILE A 112 -8.77 -3.49 -10.89
C ILE A 112 -7.35 -4.01 -10.60
N ILE A 113 -7.21 -5.12 -9.85
CA ILE A 113 -5.91 -5.72 -9.53
C ILE A 113 -5.22 -6.24 -10.80
N CYS A 114 -5.93 -6.99 -11.64
CA CYS A 114 -5.41 -7.46 -12.93
C CYS A 114 -5.09 -6.27 -13.87
N SER A 115 -5.89 -5.20 -13.84
CA SER A 115 -5.63 -3.95 -14.58
C SER A 115 -4.34 -3.25 -14.13
N ILE A 116 -4.12 -3.15 -12.81
CA ILE A 116 -2.89 -2.58 -12.21
C ILE A 116 -1.66 -3.41 -12.58
N ILE A 117 -1.77 -4.74 -12.58
CA ILE A 117 -0.67 -5.63 -12.93
C ILE A 117 -0.36 -5.58 -14.42
N ASN A 118 -1.38 -5.62 -15.28
CA ASN A 118 -1.20 -5.67 -16.74
C ASN A 118 -0.89 -4.30 -17.36
N THR A 119 -1.33 -3.18 -16.74
CA THR A 119 -1.19 -1.82 -17.33
C THR A 119 -0.48 -0.80 -16.43
N GLY A 120 -0.06 -1.18 -15.22
CA GLY A 120 0.35 -0.24 -14.18
C GLY A 120 -0.85 0.45 -13.53
N PHE A 121 -0.65 1.17 -12.43
CA PHE A 121 -1.73 2.00 -11.88
C PHE A 121 -2.00 3.17 -12.82
N ARG A 122 -3.27 3.57 -12.89
CA ARG A 122 -3.72 4.76 -13.61
C ARG A 122 -3.86 5.89 -12.60
N LYS A 123 -3.34 7.08 -12.94
CA LYS A 123 -3.60 8.30 -12.16
C LYS A 123 -5.11 8.58 -12.20
N PRO A 124 -5.77 8.91 -11.07
CA PRO A 124 -7.18 9.28 -11.07
C PRO A 124 -7.38 10.56 -11.89
N GLN A 125 -8.53 10.68 -12.55
CA GLN A 125 -8.90 11.93 -13.23
C GLN A 125 -9.22 13.01 -12.19
N PRO A 126 -8.85 14.29 -12.43
CA PRO A 126 -9.19 15.38 -11.52
C PRO A 126 -10.69 15.63 -11.45
N THR A 127 -11.25 15.57 -10.25
CA THR A 127 -12.63 15.94 -9.91
C THR A 127 -12.59 16.84 -8.68
N THR A 128 -12.53 18.16 -8.90
CA THR A 128 -12.18 19.15 -7.88
C THR A 128 -13.38 19.53 -6.99
N PRO A 129 -13.24 19.58 -5.65
CA PRO A 129 -12.09 19.18 -4.84
C PRO A 129 -11.96 17.65 -4.69
N SER A 130 -10.73 17.14 -4.55
CA SER A 130 -10.53 15.70 -4.40
C SER A 130 -11.15 15.16 -3.11
N ASN A 131 -11.83 14.02 -3.21
CA ASN A 131 -12.26 13.21 -2.07
C ASN A 131 -11.08 12.55 -1.29
N GLN A 132 -9.83 12.98 -1.51
CA GLN A 132 -8.63 12.48 -0.82
C GLN A 132 -7.73 13.66 -0.38
N ARG A 133 -7.06 13.52 0.77
CA ARG A 133 -6.40 14.64 1.49
C ARG A 133 -5.31 15.37 0.70
N PHE A 134 -4.67 14.74 -0.29
CA PHE A 134 -3.56 15.29 -1.07
C PHE A 134 -3.83 15.27 -2.59
N GLY A 135 -5.09 15.38 -2.99
CA GLY A 135 -5.44 15.49 -4.40
C GLY A 135 -5.33 14.17 -5.18
N PHE A 136 -4.95 14.27 -6.46
CA PHE A 136 -5.17 13.27 -7.51
C PHE A 136 -3.91 12.47 -7.86
N GLY A 137 -3.32 11.82 -6.85
CA GLY A 137 -2.27 10.82 -7.01
C GLY A 137 -2.73 9.40 -6.71
N VAL A 138 -1.80 8.44 -6.83
CA VAL A 138 -1.97 7.07 -6.31
C VAL A 138 -1.45 7.03 -4.87
N TYR A 139 -2.29 6.60 -3.94
CA TYR A 139 -2.01 6.56 -2.50
C TYR A 139 -1.49 5.17 -2.11
N LEU A 140 -0.39 5.14 -1.35
CA LEU A 140 0.21 3.95 -0.75
C LEU A 140 0.62 4.24 0.70
N SER A 141 0.83 3.21 1.52
CA SER A 141 1.23 3.37 2.94
C SER A 141 2.28 2.33 3.34
N ALA A 142 3.17 2.65 4.26
CA ALA A 142 3.99 1.66 4.96
C ALA A 142 3.12 0.77 5.86
N THR A 143 1.96 1.27 6.32
CA THR A 143 1.04 0.63 7.25
C THR A 143 0.01 -0.28 6.52
N SER A 144 0.17 -1.60 6.63
CA SER A 144 -0.68 -2.60 5.94
C SER A 144 -2.16 -2.50 6.35
N SER A 145 -2.42 -2.29 7.64
CA SER A 145 -3.76 -2.20 8.20
C SER A 145 -4.56 -0.97 7.75
N LYS A 146 -3.86 0.07 7.26
CA LYS A 146 -4.41 1.31 6.68
C LYS A 146 -4.72 1.11 5.19
N SER A 147 -3.85 0.44 4.44
CA SER A 147 -4.18 0.02 3.07
C SER A 147 -5.38 -0.93 3.01
N ASP A 148 -5.56 -1.78 4.03
CA ASP A 148 -6.72 -2.68 4.12
C ASP A 148 -8.07 -1.95 4.16
N ASP A 149 -8.14 -0.69 4.63
CA ASP A 149 -9.37 0.13 4.65
C ASP A 149 -9.93 0.45 3.25
N TYR A 150 -9.16 0.19 2.19
CA TYR A 150 -9.50 0.52 0.81
C TYR A 150 -9.81 -0.73 -0.05
N THR A 151 -9.84 -1.92 0.57
CA THR A 151 -10.01 -3.21 -0.14
C THR A 151 -11.46 -3.52 -0.56
N GLY A 152 -12.43 -2.91 0.11
CA GLY A 152 -13.85 -3.09 -0.10
C GLY A 152 -14.54 -1.83 -0.62
N ASP A 153 -15.85 -1.95 -0.79
CA ASP A 153 -16.66 -0.94 -1.46
C ASP A 153 -16.72 0.40 -0.73
N ARG A 154 -17.06 1.46 -1.48
CA ARG A 154 -17.35 2.77 -0.88
C ARG A 154 -18.80 2.84 -0.42
N ILE A 155 -18.99 3.17 0.85
CA ILE A 155 -20.30 3.40 1.47
C ILE A 155 -20.31 4.85 1.94
N ASN A 156 -21.33 5.63 1.57
CA ASN A 156 -21.43 7.06 1.87
C ASN A 156 -20.14 7.84 1.51
N ASN A 157 -19.55 7.54 0.34
CA ASN A 157 -18.26 8.02 -0.17
C ASN A 157 -17.00 7.64 0.63
N MET A 158 -17.12 7.08 1.83
CA MET A 158 -15.99 6.54 2.61
C MET A 158 -15.54 5.19 2.05
N ALA A 159 -14.25 4.90 2.12
CA ALA A 159 -13.72 3.57 1.80
C ALA A 159 -13.85 2.65 3.02
N HIS A 160 -14.21 1.39 2.78
CA HIS A 160 -14.29 0.36 3.81
C HIS A 160 -13.43 -0.86 3.42
N ALA A 161 -12.94 -1.59 4.43
CA ALA A 161 -12.28 -2.86 4.18
C ALA A 161 -13.31 -3.91 3.72
N ALA A 162 -12.91 -4.78 2.79
CA ALA A 162 -13.78 -5.88 2.34
C ALA A 162 -14.11 -6.85 3.50
N GLN A 163 -15.28 -7.48 3.44
CA GLN A 163 -15.66 -8.62 4.27
C GLN A 163 -15.08 -9.91 3.68
N GLY A 164 -14.83 -10.91 4.53
CA GLY A 164 -14.17 -12.15 4.09
C GLY A 164 -12.80 -11.89 3.44
N ARG A 165 -12.61 -12.39 2.20
CA ARG A 165 -11.32 -12.42 1.51
C ARG A 165 -10.96 -11.08 0.88
N LYS A 166 -9.68 -10.71 1.03
CA LYS A 166 -9.12 -9.42 0.64
C LYS A 166 -7.85 -9.60 -0.17
N LEU A 167 -7.36 -8.53 -0.80
CA LEU A 167 -6.06 -8.52 -1.45
C LEU A 167 -5.39 -7.15 -1.25
N LEU A 168 -4.15 -7.17 -0.77
CA LEU A 168 -3.25 -6.02 -0.76
C LEU A 168 -2.10 -6.24 -1.74
N ILE A 169 -1.68 -5.17 -2.40
CA ILE A 169 -0.49 -5.14 -3.26
C ILE A 169 0.68 -4.54 -2.46
N LEU A 170 1.81 -5.23 -2.35
CA LEU A 170 3.04 -4.64 -1.81
C LEU A 170 3.89 -4.04 -2.93
N CYS A 171 3.71 -2.74 -3.17
CA CYS A 171 4.39 -2.01 -4.23
C CYS A 171 5.85 -1.66 -3.89
N LYS A 172 6.58 -1.34 -4.95
CA LYS A 172 7.88 -0.67 -4.97
C LYS A 172 7.64 0.70 -5.54
N VAL A 173 8.01 1.72 -4.79
CA VAL A 173 7.77 3.13 -5.07
C VAL A 173 9.12 3.80 -5.14
N ALA A 174 9.44 4.42 -6.27
CA ALA A 174 10.61 5.30 -6.36
C ALA A 174 10.13 6.68 -5.89
N VAL A 175 10.30 6.96 -4.59
CA VAL A 175 9.66 8.10 -3.90
C VAL A 175 10.31 9.42 -4.32
N GLY A 176 11.59 9.42 -4.66
CA GLY A 176 12.35 10.63 -4.96
C GLY A 176 12.44 11.60 -3.77
N ARG A 177 12.43 12.91 -4.07
CA ARG A 177 12.25 13.95 -3.04
C ARG A 177 10.78 13.98 -2.64
N GLY A 178 10.49 13.52 -1.43
CA GLY A 178 9.14 13.54 -0.88
C GLY A 178 8.82 14.86 -0.19
N CYS A 179 7.74 15.51 -0.60
CA CYS A 179 7.24 16.73 0.01
C CYS A 179 6.41 16.40 1.26
N LYS A 180 6.84 16.79 2.47
CA LYS A 180 6.00 16.65 3.67
C LYS A 180 5.06 17.83 3.81
N LEU A 181 3.76 17.52 3.86
CA LEU A 181 2.68 18.50 4.05
C LEU A 181 2.14 18.43 5.47
N ASN A 182 1.84 19.60 6.04
CA ASN A 182 1.30 19.82 7.39
C ASN A 182 -0.24 19.92 7.43
N GLY A 183 -0.90 19.82 6.28
CA GLY A 183 -2.35 19.97 6.12
C GLY A 183 -2.86 19.39 4.80
N PRO A 184 -4.19 19.39 4.58
CA PRO A 184 -4.78 18.83 3.37
C PRO A 184 -4.55 19.76 2.17
N SER A 185 -4.23 19.18 1.01
CA SER A 185 -4.08 19.87 -0.26
C SER A 185 -4.85 19.13 -1.36
N MET A 186 -6.19 19.18 -1.26
CA MET A 186 -7.15 18.40 -2.07
C MET A 186 -7.17 18.79 -3.56
N TYR A 187 -6.43 19.83 -3.95
CA TYR A 187 -6.34 20.37 -5.31
C TYR A 187 -5.09 19.90 -6.06
N LEU A 188 -4.14 19.21 -5.40
CA LEU A 188 -2.90 18.77 -6.03
C LEU A 188 -3.15 17.76 -7.15
N VAL A 189 -2.97 18.18 -8.40
CA VAL A 189 -2.89 17.27 -9.56
C VAL A 189 -1.49 16.71 -9.77
N ASN A 190 -0.45 17.34 -9.22
CA ASN A 190 0.96 16.94 -9.34
C ASN A 190 1.70 17.11 -8.00
N ALA A 191 2.92 16.58 -7.89
CA ALA A 191 3.79 16.87 -6.75
C ALA A 191 4.17 18.38 -6.75
N PRO A 192 4.35 19.01 -5.57
CA PRO A 192 4.84 20.38 -5.47
C PRO A 192 6.20 20.59 -6.15
N GLN A 193 6.47 21.82 -6.59
CA GLN A 193 7.66 22.15 -7.38
C GLN A 193 8.96 21.75 -6.67
N GLY A 194 9.84 21.04 -7.38
CA GLY A 194 11.10 20.51 -6.85
C GLY A 194 10.99 19.15 -6.16
N PHE A 195 9.77 18.61 -5.99
CA PHE A 195 9.50 17.30 -5.39
C PHE A 195 8.93 16.31 -6.40
N ASP A 196 9.04 15.03 -6.07
CA ASP A 196 8.64 13.90 -6.92
C ASP A 196 7.35 13.23 -6.41
N SER A 197 7.08 13.34 -5.10
CA SER A 197 5.93 12.78 -4.41
C SER A 197 5.48 13.68 -3.25
N VAL A 198 4.32 13.36 -2.66
CA VAL A 198 3.87 13.91 -1.37
C VAL A 198 3.91 12.82 -0.29
N ILE A 199 4.27 13.21 0.93
CA ILE A 199 4.26 12.40 2.14
C ILE A 199 3.33 13.06 3.16
N GLY A 200 2.28 12.35 3.53
CA GLY A 200 1.49 12.60 4.73
C GLY A 200 2.15 11.88 5.91
N ASP A 201 2.76 12.65 6.80
CA ASP A 201 3.42 12.15 8.02
C ASP A 201 2.61 12.54 9.26
N PRO A 202 2.11 11.58 10.07
CA PRO A 202 1.44 11.84 11.35
C PRO A 202 2.20 12.76 12.33
N ALA A 203 3.53 12.80 12.25
CA ALA A 203 4.34 13.71 13.08
C ALA A 203 4.33 15.17 12.59
N VAL A 204 3.85 15.43 11.36
CA VAL A 204 3.81 16.75 10.71
C VAL A 204 2.37 17.24 10.49
N TYR A 205 1.43 16.34 10.20
CA TYR A 205 -0.01 16.65 10.05
C TYR A 205 -0.84 15.80 11.01
N GLN A 206 -1.31 16.45 12.09
CA GLN A 206 -1.87 15.78 13.27
C GLN A 206 -3.21 15.05 13.03
N ASP A 207 -3.96 15.36 11.97
CA ASP A 207 -5.16 14.61 11.58
C ASP A 207 -4.85 13.20 11.05
N LEU A 208 -3.62 12.95 10.59
CA LEU A 208 -3.23 11.65 10.05
C LEU A 208 -2.92 10.68 11.19
N ARG A 209 -3.67 9.59 11.25
CA ARG A 209 -3.38 8.46 12.16
C ARG A 209 -2.27 7.54 11.65
N TYR A 210 -2.01 7.54 10.34
CA TYR A 210 -1.03 6.68 9.67
C TYR A 210 -0.40 7.41 8.49
N ASP A 211 0.73 6.90 8.04
CA ASP A 211 1.50 7.44 6.92
C ASP A 211 0.82 7.22 5.56
N GLU A 212 0.94 8.20 4.67
CA GLU A 212 0.50 8.12 3.27
C GLU A 212 1.60 8.66 2.34
N ILE A 213 1.95 7.92 1.28
CA ILE A 213 2.76 8.43 0.16
C ILE A 213 1.88 8.52 -1.08
N VAL A 214 1.94 9.68 -1.76
CA VAL A 214 1.10 10.01 -2.90
C VAL A 214 1.96 10.28 -4.13
N MET A 215 1.78 9.42 -5.15
CA MET A 215 2.55 9.45 -6.40
C MET A 215 1.70 10.00 -7.54
N TYR A 216 2.15 11.08 -8.18
CA TYR A 216 1.44 11.74 -9.28
C TYR A 216 1.97 11.39 -10.68
N ASN A 217 3.11 10.70 -10.75
CA ASN A 217 3.68 10.16 -11.99
C ASN A 217 3.45 8.64 -12.06
N LYS A 218 2.91 8.15 -13.19
CA LYS A 218 2.58 6.73 -13.38
C LYS A 218 3.76 5.77 -13.52
N ALA A 219 4.98 6.30 -13.62
CA ALA A 219 6.21 5.52 -13.58
C ALA A 219 6.88 5.56 -12.18
N GLY A 220 6.33 6.28 -11.21
CA GLY A 220 6.84 6.31 -9.82
C GLY A 220 6.58 5.03 -9.02
N TYR A 221 5.82 4.12 -9.58
CA TYR A 221 5.49 2.82 -9.02
C TYR A 221 5.56 1.75 -10.11
N CYS A 222 5.70 0.53 -9.65
CA CYS A 222 5.30 -0.67 -10.36
C CYS A 222 4.66 -1.59 -9.29
N PRO A 223 3.96 -2.69 -9.66
CA PRO A 223 3.84 -3.87 -8.79
C PRO A 223 5.16 -4.87 -9.00
N HIS A 224 6.92 -5.58 -7.65
CA HIS A 224 8.31 -6.13 -7.50
C HIS A 224 8.57 -7.52 -8.14
N THR A 225 9.12 -7.58 -9.37
CA THR A 225 8.99 -8.76 -10.27
C THR A 225 9.85 -9.96 -9.94
N TRP A 226 9.24 -11.14 -9.88
CA TRP A 226 9.95 -12.42 -9.80
C TRP A 226 11.00 -12.57 -10.93
N SER A 227 12.16 -13.11 -10.57
CA SER A 227 13.08 -13.77 -11.50
C SER A 227 13.58 -15.06 -10.87
N SER A 228 13.37 -16.18 -11.57
CA SER A 228 14.01 -17.46 -11.30
C SER A 228 15.23 -17.57 -12.20
N THR A 229 16.42 -17.61 -11.60
CA THR A 229 17.67 -17.85 -12.32
C THR A 229 17.77 -19.32 -12.75
N ASN A 230 17.13 -19.66 -13.86
CA ASN A 230 17.41 -20.91 -14.59
C ASN A 230 17.07 -20.79 -16.09
N ASP A 231 17.38 -19.63 -16.67
CA ASP A 231 17.44 -19.45 -18.12
C ASP A 231 18.92 -19.52 -18.55
N ARG A 232 19.24 -20.37 -19.52
CA ARG A 232 20.60 -20.55 -20.09
C ARG A 232 20.76 -19.88 -21.46
N SER A 233 19.85 -19.00 -21.87
CA SER A 233 20.02 -18.14 -23.04
C SER A 233 20.80 -16.86 -22.67
N ASN A 234 21.82 -16.52 -23.46
CA ASN A 234 22.82 -15.51 -23.10
C ASN A 234 22.78 -14.29 -24.02
N THR A 235 22.16 -13.19 -23.57
CA THR A 235 22.55 -11.83 -24.00
C THR A 235 22.07 -10.75 -23.00
N ALA A 236 23.05 -10.04 -22.42
CA ALA A 236 22.98 -8.67 -21.89
C ALA A 236 21.63 -8.09 -21.34
N CYS A 237 21.34 -8.33 -20.06
CA CYS A 237 20.58 -7.38 -19.23
C CYS A 237 20.99 -7.49 -17.74
N PRO A 238 21.06 -6.39 -16.96
CA PRO A 238 21.54 -6.46 -15.56
C PRO A 238 20.68 -7.34 -14.65
N ARG A 239 21.33 -8.20 -13.87
CA ARG A 239 20.68 -9.18 -12.97
C ARG A 239 20.10 -8.46 -11.74
N GLY A 240 18.80 -8.63 -11.44
CA GLY A 240 18.12 -7.91 -10.35
C GLY A 240 16.82 -8.57 -9.87
N LEU A 241 16.95 -9.44 -8.86
CA LEU A 241 15.89 -10.13 -8.10
C LEU A 241 14.80 -9.18 -7.55
N TYR A 242 13.50 -9.45 -7.74
CA TYR A 242 12.39 -8.78 -7.03
C TYR A 242 11.26 -9.80 -6.67
N SER A 243 10.17 -9.40 -5.95
CA SER A 243 9.08 -10.21 -5.26
C SER A 243 7.80 -9.41 -4.88
N TRP A 244 6.61 -9.63 -5.50
CA TRP A 244 5.29 -9.13 -5.02
C TRP A 244 4.57 -10.16 -4.12
N TYR A 245 3.48 -9.72 -3.46
CA TYR A 245 2.70 -10.46 -2.46
C TYR A 245 1.23 -10.08 -2.53
N ALA A 246 0.34 -11.01 -2.16
CA ALA A 246 -1.12 -10.86 -2.22
C ALA A 246 -1.77 -11.53 -0.99
N ALA A 247 -1.77 -10.83 0.14
CA ALA A 247 -2.22 -11.39 1.41
C ALA A 247 -3.75 -11.57 1.44
N CYS A 248 -4.22 -12.77 1.07
CA CYS A 248 -5.60 -13.18 1.30
C CYS A 248 -5.82 -13.49 2.79
N ILE A 249 -6.96 -13.08 3.31
CA ILE A 249 -7.27 -12.88 4.73
C ILE A 249 -8.61 -13.54 5.04
N PRO A 250 -8.74 -14.41 6.05
CA PRO A 250 -10.04 -14.77 6.61
C PRO A 250 -10.47 -13.75 7.66
N GLU A 251 -11.78 -13.55 7.77
CA GLU A 251 -12.37 -12.72 8.83
C GLU A 251 -12.28 -13.46 10.18
N GLY A 252 -12.12 -12.71 11.27
CA GLY A 252 -12.25 -13.29 12.62
C GLY A 252 -13.72 -13.55 12.93
N HIS A 253 -14.06 -14.77 13.34
CA HIS A 253 -15.44 -15.14 13.65
C HIS A 253 -16.04 -14.21 14.71
N LYS A 254 -17.05 -13.41 14.31
CA LYS A 254 -17.98 -12.80 15.26
C LYS A 254 -18.98 -13.87 15.69
N ASN A 255 -18.73 -14.52 16.82
CA ASN A 255 -19.79 -15.31 17.45
C ASN A 255 -20.94 -14.38 17.84
N SER A 256 -22.15 -14.81 17.51
CA SER A 256 -23.39 -14.05 17.69
C SER A 256 -23.79 -13.94 19.17
N TYR A 257 -24.05 -12.72 19.63
CA TYR A 257 -24.81 -12.47 20.87
C TYR A 257 -25.98 -11.53 20.60
N THR A 258 -27.02 -12.08 19.98
CA THR A 258 -28.40 -11.57 20.07
C THR A 258 -29.19 -12.58 20.90
N GLY A 259 -29.33 -12.30 22.20
CA GLY A 259 -29.97 -13.23 23.13
C GLY A 259 -29.99 -12.66 24.54
N CYS A 260 -31.09 -12.00 24.90
CA CYS A 260 -31.41 -11.76 26.30
C CYS A 260 -31.98 -13.06 26.89
N ILE A 261 -31.41 -13.54 28.00
CA ILE A 261 -32.11 -13.99 29.23
C ILE A 261 -31.08 -14.54 30.22
N GLN A 262 -31.31 -14.20 31.49
CA GLN A 262 -30.76 -14.71 32.75
C GLN A 262 -29.56 -15.70 32.70
N VAL A 263 -28.45 -15.28 33.32
CA VAL A 263 -27.56 -16.20 34.05
C VAL A 263 -27.81 -15.95 35.54
N SER A 264 -28.04 -17.00 36.32
CA SER A 264 -28.23 -16.91 37.77
C SER A 264 -26.93 -16.56 38.50
N SER A 265 -27.05 -15.94 39.66
CA SER A 265 -25.93 -15.75 40.58
C SER A 265 -25.41 -17.09 41.11
N GLU A 266 -24.13 -17.40 40.89
CA GLU A 266 -23.20 -17.93 41.90
C GLU A 266 -21.80 -18.19 41.31
N ASN A 267 -20.77 -17.95 42.13
CA ASN A 267 -19.36 -18.35 41.96
C ASN A 267 -18.54 -17.72 40.80
N LEU A 268 -17.26 -17.35 40.98
CA LEU A 268 -16.50 -17.16 42.22
C LEU A 268 -15.35 -16.14 42.02
N ILE A 269 -14.77 -15.73 43.15
CA ILE A 269 -13.74 -14.70 43.32
C ILE A 269 -12.33 -15.23 42.95
N ALA A 270 -11.39 -14.29 42.72
CA ALA A 270 -9.96 -14.43 42.43
C ALA A 270 -9.62 -14.69 40.94
N PHE A 271 -8.55 -14.12 40.38
CA PHE A 271 -7.43 -13.39 41.00
C PHE A 271 -7.44 -11.88 40.70
N SER A 272 -6.87 -11.06 41.59
CA SER A 272 -6.60 -9.63 41.34
C SER A 272 -5.20 -9.25 41.78
N ARG A 273 -4.68 -8.14 41.20
CA ARG A 273 -3.39 -7.48 41.51
C ARG A 273 -2.13 -8.30 41.20
N PHE A 274 -1.48 -7.94 40.09
CA PHE A 274 -0.05 -7.60 40.17
C PHE A 274 0.23 -6.34 39.35
N MET A 275 0.94 -5.39 39.97
CA MET A 275 1.54 -4.15 39.42
C MET A 275 0.73 -3.29 38.43
N SER A 276 0.15 -2.20 38.97
CA SER A 276 0.10 -0.93 38.23
C SER A 276 1.47 -0.25 38.31
N THR A 277 2.07 0.11 37.17
CA THR A 277 2.96 1.30 36.96
C THR A 277 3.58 1.27 35.56
N ALA A 278 2.85 1.75 34.56
CA ALA A 278 3.43 2.20 33.28
C ALA A 278 2.51 3.25 32.65
N GLY A 279 3.07 4.42 32.32
CA GLY A 279 2.33 5.44 31.57
C GLY A 279 2.21 5.05 30.09
N PRO A 280 1.28 5.66 29.32
CA PRO A 280 1.18 5.42 27.89
C PRO A 280 2.35 6.10 27.15
N GLU A 281 3.48 5.40 27.05
CA GLU A 281 4.58 5.80 26.18
C GLU A 281 4.05 5.90 24.74
N ARG A 282 4.09 7.12 24.18
CA ARG A 282 3.73 7.35 22.79
C ARG A 282 4.88 6.84 21.93
N GLY A 283 4.82 5.56 21.57
CA GLY A 283 5.76 4.85 20.70
C GLY A 283 5.81 5.41 19.28
N ALA A 284 6.30 6.64 19.14
CA ALA A 284 6.58 7.30 17.87
C ALA A 284 7.79 6.63 17.20
N ALA A 285 7.55 5.49 16.57
CA ALA A 285 8.55 4.77 15.80
C ALA A 285 9.12 5.70 14.72
N LYS A 286 10.41 6.08 14.87
CA LYS A 286 11.12 6.94 13.91
C LYS A 286 10.90 6.43 12.49
N VAL A 287 10.36 7.29 11.63
CA VAL A 287 10.42 7.08 10.18
C VAL A 287 11.90 7.07 9.80
N ALA A 288 12.38 5.96 9.24
CA ALA A 288 13.79 5.74 8.95
C ALA A 288 14.27 6.63 7.79
N ASP A 289 14.88 7.75 8.16
CA ASP A 289 15.40 8.84 7.33
C ASP A 289 14.85 8.86 5.90
N GLU A 290 13.63 9.38 5.78
CA GLU A 290 13.10 9.81 4.48
C GLU A 290 13.60 11.23 4.25
N THR A 291 14.41 11.42 3.21
CA THR A 291 14.94 12.74 2.83
C THR A 291 13.82 13.60 2.25
N SER A 292 13.05 14.18 3.16
CA SER A 292 11.84 14.93 2.93
C SER A 292 11.95 16.29 3.59
N GLU A 293 11.64 17.33 2.83
CA GLU A 293 11.59 18.70 3.35
C GLU A 293 10.12 19.07 3.60
N SER A 294 9.87 19.84 4.65
CA SER A 294 8.56 20.43 4.91
C SER A 294 8.33 21.57 3.91
N CYS A 295 7.31 21.44 3.05
CA CYS A 295 6.99 22.46 2.06
C CYS A 295 5.66 23.13 2.40
N GLN A 296 5.64 24.47 2.44
CA GLN A 296 4.40 25.23 2.48
C GLN A 296 3.89 25.40 1.05
N VAL A 297 2.87 24.62 0.67
CA VAL A 297 2.14 24.86 -0.59
C VAL A 297 1.30 26.12 -0.39
N GLN A 298 1.72 27.23 -0.99
CA GLN A 298 0.90 28.44 -1.02
C GLN A 298 -0.43 28.13 -1.70
N SER A 299 -1.53 28.32 -0.96
CA SER A 299 -2.87 28.26 -1.52
C SER A 299 -3.08 29.47 -2.44
N THR A 300 -2.77 29.31 -3.72
CA THR A 300 -3.12 30.31 -4.74
C THR A 300 -4.63 30.49 -4.74
N ASN A 301 -5.11 31.63 -4.25
CA ASN A 301 -6.52 31.99 -4.31
C ASN A 301 -6.93 32.06 -5.78
N PHE A 302 -7.60 31.02 -6.26
CA PHE A 302 -8.34 31.07 -7.52
C PHE A 302 -9.52 32.01 -7.31
N LEU A 303 -9.28 33.30 -7.54
CA LEU A 303 -10.33 34.29 -7.72
C LEU A 303 -11.27 33.78 -8.81
N ALA A 304 -12.54 33.62 -8.46
CA ALA A 304 -13.55 33.23 -9.42
C ALA A 304 -13.65 34.33 -10.49
N LEU A 305 -13.28 33.99 -11.73
CA LEU A 305 -13.62 34.82 -12.88
C LEU A 305 -15.13 34.72 -13.06
N ASN A 306 -15.86 35.71 -12.53
CA ASN A 306 -17.26 35.89 -12.85
C ASN A 306 -17.42 36.05 -14.37
N PRO A 307 -18.32 35.30 -15.02
CA PRO A 307 -18.74 35.65 -16.37
C PRO A 307 -19.54 36.96 -16.31
N GLY A 308 -19.14 37.92 -17.15
CA GLY A 308 -19.96 39.06 -17.57
C GLY A 308 -20.47 38.83 -18.98
#